data_AF-A0A3D2JKR9-F1
#
_entry.id   AF-A0A3D2JKR9-F1
#
_cell.length_a   1.000
_cell.length_b   1.000
_cell.length_c   1.000
_cell.angle_alpha   90.00
_cell.angle_beta   90.00
_cell.angle_gamma   90.00
#
_symmetry.space_group_name_H-M   'P 1'
#
loop_
_entity.id
_entity.type
_entity.pdbx_description
1 polymer ?
#
loop_
_entity_poly.entity_id
_entity_poly.type
_entity_poly.pdbx_seq_one_letter_code
_entity_poly.pdbx_strand_id
1 'polypeptide(L)'
;MITHDVAGYRAMREMLAKHGSDALLTCGEVDRNPISEVFQDLIDEGLIDGYQPDIVGHGYLGWMDIERQLKGTGVRTVPHNFGNGSFGSYASITFGAASETYVTLEDERVIPHYLTELPEMTNGDYSLPSGPGLGMDIDEAGYAPHAKHENRMGV
;
A
#
# COMPACT_ATOMS: atom_id res chain seq x y z
N MET A 1 -12.90 16.02 6.36
CA MET A 1 -12.35 14.65 6.27
C MET A 1 -12.84 13.91 7.51
N ILE A 2 -13.55 12.80 7.35
CA ILE A 2 -13.87 11.92 8.49
C ILE A 2 -12.56 11.17 8.81
N THR A 3 -12.08 11.28 10.05
CA THR A 3 -10.93 10.50 10.53
C THR A 3 -11.32 9.02 10.68
N HIS A 4 -10.42 8.15 11.14
CA HIS A 4 -10.77 6.77 11.50
C HIS A 4 -11.72 6.77 12.71
N ASP A 5 -13.03 6.82 12.46
CA ASP A 5 -14.09 6.89 13.46
C ASP A 5 -15.27 6.01 13.04
N VAL A 6 -15.62 5.03 13.88
CA VAL A 6 -16.68 4.04 13.60
C VAL A 6 -18.03 4.71 13.34
N ALA A 7 -18.40 5.70 14.13
CA ALA A 7 -19.68 6.40 13.97
C ALA A 7 -19.76 7.16 12.64
N GLY A 8 -18.68 7.85 12.27
CA GLY A 8 -18.54 8.53 10.99
C GLY A 8 -18.65 7.57 9.80
N TYR A 9 -18.02 6.40 9.87
CA TYR A 9 -18.12 5.41 8.80
C TYR A 9 -19.51 4.78 8.68
N ARG A 10 -20.22 4.54 9.80
CA ARG A 10 -21.64 4.14 9.75
C ARG A 10 -22.50 5.18 9.04
N ALA A 11 -22.32 6.46 9.37
CA ALA A 11 -23.03 7.55 8.70
C ALA A 11 -22.69 7.63 7.19
N MET A 12 -21.44 7.34 6.80
CA MET A 12 -21.08 7.23 5.37
C MET A 12 -21.79 6.06 4.69
N ARG A 13 -21.83 4.87 5.31
CA ARG A 13 -22.57 3.72 4.77
C ARG A 13 -24.06 4.03 4.59
N GLU A 14 -24.69 4.68 5.56
CA GLU A 14 -26.08 5.14 5.44
C GLU A 14 -26.27 6.13 4.28
N MET A 15 -25.34 7.05 4.10
CA MET A 15 -25.37 8.01 2.99
C MET A 15 -25.23 7.31 1.63
N LEU A 16 -24.29 6.39 1.47
CA LEU A 16 -24.12 5.60 0.25
C LEU A 16 -25.39 4.81 -0.07
N ALA A 17 -25.97 4.13 0.92
CA ALA A 17 -27.20 3.36 0.77
C ALA A 17 -28.40 4.25 0.36
N LYS A 18 -28.56 5.41 1.01
CA LYS A 18 -29.62 6.38 0.70
C LYS A 18 -29.55 6.87 -0.76
N HIS A 19 -28.34 7.00 -1.30
CA HIS A 19 -28.11 7.50 -2.64
C HIS A 19 -27.90 6.40 -3.68
N GLY A 20 -27.93 5.12 -3.28
CA GLY A 20 -27.66 3.99 -4.18
C GLY A 20 -26.25 4.04 -4.80
N SER A 21 -25.26 4.49 -4.02
CA SER A 21 -23.87 4.62 -4.49
C SER A 21 -23.06 3.39 -4.13
N ASP A 22 -22.35 2.84 -5.12
CA ASP A 22 -21.41 1.72 -4.96
C ASP A 22 -19.97 2.18 -4.70
N ALA A 23 -19.78 3.41 -4.22
CA ALA A 23 -18.45 3.93 -3.92
C ALA A 23 -17.80 3.12 -2.79
N LEU A 24 -16.56 2.70 -3.01
CA LEU A 24 -15.77 1.97 -2.03
C LEU A 24 -15.25 2.92 -0.94
N LEU A 25 -15.26 2.46 0.31
CA LEU A 25 -14.70 3.18 1.44
C LEU A 25 -13.36 2.57 1.84
N THR A 26 -12.27 3.33 1.72
CA THR A 26 -10.91 2.85 2.03
C THR A 26 -10.27 3.69 3.15
N CYS A 27 -9.62 3.05 4.13
CA CYS A 27 -8.93 3.75 5.22
C CYS A 27 -7.75 2.95 5.79
N GLY A 28 -6.81 3.61 6.48
CA GLY A 28 -5.71 2.90 7.16
C GLY A 28 -4.29 3.40 6.90
N GLU A 29 -4.08 4.44 6.09
CA GLU A 29 -2.74 4.96 5.72
C GLU A 29 -1.78 5.10 6.92
N VAL A 30 -2.29 5.70 7.99
CA VAL A 30 -1.51 6.02 9.18
C VAL A 30 -1.48 4.90 10.21
N ASP A 31 -2.21 3.80 9.97
CA ASP A 31 -2.20 2.65 10.87
C ASP A 31 -0.88 1.89 10.78
N ARG A 32 -0.56 1.14 11.83
CA ARG A 32 0.70 0.40 11.94
C ARG A 32 0.43 -1.05 12.32
N ASN A 33 1.48 -1.86 12.45
CA ASN A 33 1.36 -3.26 12.88
C ASN A 33 1.48 -3.36 14.41
N PRO A 34 0.55 -4.01 15.13
CA PRO A 34 -0.68 -4.68 14.66
C PRO A 34 -1.80 -3.70 14.29
N ILE A 35 -2.76 -4.17 13.47
CA ILE A 35 -3.98 -3.42 13.12
C ILE A 35 -4.59 -2.86 14.41
N SER A 36 -4.73 -1.53 14.49
CA SER A 36 -5.22 -0.91 15.72
C SER A 36 -6.73 -1.12 15.91
N GLU A 37 -7.18 -1.03 17.16
CA GLU A 37 -8.55 -1.40 17.57
C GLU A 37 -9.63 -0.71 16.72
N VAL A 38 -9.45 0.58 16.41
CA VAL A 38 -10.40 1.32 15.60
C VAL A 38 -10.55 0.76 14.18
N PHE A 39 -9.46 0.30 13.55
CA PHE A 39 -9.54 -0.31 12.23
C PHE A 39 -10.07 -1.74 12.31
N GLN A 40 -9.77 -2.47 13.39
CA GLN A 40 -10.37 -3.77 13.64
C GLN A 40 -11.90 -3.65 13.74
N ASP A 41 -12.42 -2.66 14.48
CA ASP A 41 -13.86 -2.38 14.55
C ASP A 41 -14.45 -2.02 13.18
N LEU A 42 -13.76 -1.19 12.39
CA LEU A 42 -14.20 -0.85 11.02
C LEU A 42 -14.25 -2.08 10.10
N ILE A 43 -13.30 -3.01 10.23
CA ILE A 43 -13.24 -4.26 9.46
C ILE A 43 -14.36 -5.20 9.89
N ASP A 44 -14.50 -5.45 11.19
CA ASP A 44 -15.46 -6.42 11.73
C ASP A 44 -16.91 -6.00 11.50
N GLU A 45 -17.17 -4.70 11.45
CA GLU A 45 -18.49 -4.15 11.13
C GLU A 45 -18.75 -3.97 9.62
N GLY A 46 -17.78 -4.29 8.75
CA GLY A 46 -17.92 -4.14 7.30
C GLY A 46 -18.03 -2.68 6.84
N LEU A 47 -17.43 -1.76 7.59
CA LEU A 47 -17.54 -0.32 7.37
C LEU A 47 -16.55 0.22 6.34
N ILE A 48 -15.47 -0.52 6.08
CA ILE A 48 -14.53 -0.27 4.99
C ILE A 48 -14.52 -1.42 3.99
N ASP A 49 -14.19 -1.12 2.74
CA ASP A 49 -14.02 -2.07 1.64
C ASP A 49 -12.53 -2.32 1.32
N GLY A 50 -11.65 -1.43 1.78
CA GLY A 50 -10.21 -1.56 1.61
C GLY A 50 -9.42 -1.02 2.80
N TYR A 51 -8.41 -1.77 3.21
CA TYR A 51 -7.48 -1.40 4.26
C TYR A 51 -6.12 -1.02 3.64
N GLN A 52 -5.62 0.16 3.99
CA GLN A 52 -4.54 0.83 3.25
C GLN A 52 -3.34 1.31 4.08
N PRO A 53 -2.75 0.51 5.01
CA PRO A 53 -1.48 0.91 5.63
C PRO A 53 -0.33 0.99 4.61
N ASP A 54 0.84 1.43 5.04
CA ASP A 54 1.99 1.66 4.15
C ASP A 54 2.65 0.37 3.62
N ILE A 55 2.97 0.31 2.31
CA ILE A 55 3.61 -0.85 1.67
C ILE A 55 5.01 -1.14 2.23
N VAL A 56 5.83 -0.10 2.43
CA VAL A 56 7.21 -0.25 2.90
C VAL A 56 7.25 -0.44 4.41
N GLY A 57 6.43 0.32 5.15
CA GLY A 57 6.36 0.28 6.61
C GLY A 57 5.95 -1.08 7.16
N HIS A 58 5.08 -1.80 6.46
CA HIS A 58 4.71 -3.18 6.84
C HIS A 58 5.60 -4.25 6.19
N GLY A 59 6.12 -3.98 4.99
CA GLY A 59 6.84 -4.96 4.20
C GLY A 59 6.01 -6.20 3.85
N TYR A 60 6.59 -7.15 3.13
CA TYR A 60 5.82 -8.30 2.62
C TYR A 60 5.27 -9.21 3.70
N LEU A 61 6.05 -9.54 4.72
CA LEU A 61 5.57 -10.43 5.78
C LEU A 61 4.43 -9.78 6.58
N GLY A 62 4.54 -8.48 6.88
CA GLY A 62 3.46 -7.74 7.53
C GLY A 62 2.19 -7.70 6.69
N TRP A 63 2.31 -7.48 5.39
CA TRP A 63 1.18 -7.52 4.46
C TRP A 63 0.55 -8.91 4.31
N MET A 64 1.35 -9.97 4.29
CA MET A 64 0.85 -11.35 4.28
C MET A 64 0.09 -11.69 5.57
N ASP A 65 0.53 -11.16 6.72
CA ASP A 65 -0.18 -11.33 7.98
C ASP A 65 -1.49 -10.53 8.01
N ILE A 66 -1.49 -9.29 7.49
CA ILE A 66 -2.70 -8.49 7.30
C ILE A 66 -3.69 -9.22 6.40
N GLU A 67 -3.27 -9.69 5.21
CA GLU A 67 -4.17 -10.38 4.28
C GLU A 67 -4.76 -11.64 4.91
N ARG A 68 -3.98 -12.37 5.71
CA ARG A 68 -4.48 -13.52 6.47
C ARG A 68 -5.54 -13.11 7.50
N GLN A 69 -5.38 -11.98 8.17
CA GLN A 69 -6.34 -11.45 9.14
C GLN A 69 -7.61 -10.94 8.47
N LEU A 70 -7.52 -10.35 7.27
CA LEU A 70 -8.67 -9.89 6.49
C LEU A 70 -9.46 -11.03 5.83
N LYS A 71 -8.94 -12.26 5.88
CA LYS A 71 -9.59 -13.42 5.24
C LYS A 71 -11.02 -13.62 5.74
N GLY A 72 -11.97 -13.52 4.82
CA GLY A 72 -13.40 -13.74 5.07
C GLY A 72 -14.19 -12.50 5.51
N THR A 73 -13.54 -11.33 5.66
CA THR A 73 -14.22 -10.07 6.00
C THR A 73 -14.78 -9.36 4.77
N GLY A 74 -14.22 -9.65 3.58
CA GLY A 74 -14.54 -8.94 2.34
C GLY A 74 -13.74 -7.65 2.14
N VAL A 75 -12.93 -7.24 3.13
CA VAL A 75 -12.02 -6.10 3.02
C VAL A 75 -10.82 -6.46 2.16
N ARG A 76 -10.47 -5.57 1.24
CA ARG A 76 -9.38 -5.75 0.27
C ARG A 76 -8.08 -5.05 0.71
N THR A 77 -6.94 -5.50 0.20
CA THR A 77 -5.64 -4.87 0.44
C THR A 77 -5.43 -3.73 -0.56
N VAL A 78 -5.17 -2.53 -0.05
CA VAL A 78 -4.96 -1.33 -0.88
C VAL A 78 -3.72 -0.58 -0.38
N PRO A 79 -2.51 -1.12 -0.54
CA PRO A 79 -1.33 -0.56 0.10
C PRO A 79 -1.10 0.91 -0.26
N HIS A 80 -0.96 1.74 0.78
CA HIS A 80 -0.51 3.12 0.62
C HIS A 80 0.96 3.15 0.18
N ASN A 81 1.27 4.06 -0.73
CA ASN A 81 2.59 4.28 -1.26
C ASN A 81 2.80 5.77 -1.58
N PHE A 82 2.81 6.61 -0.55
CA PHE A 82 3.20 8.01 -0.65
C PHE A 82 4.44 8.31 0.20
N GLY A 83 5.46 8.93 -0.40
CA GLY A 83 6.75 9.21 0.24
C GLY A 83 7.77 8.07 0.19
N ASN A 84 7.44 6.93 -0.43
CA ASN A 84 8.34 5.79 -0.61
C ASN A 84 8.98 5.76 -2.02
N GLY A 85 8.44 6.54 -2.96
CA GLY A 85 8.92 6.65 -4.33
C GLY A 85 8.84 5.33 -5.10
N SER A 86 9.75 5.15 -6.06
CA SER A 86 9.77 3.95 -6.90
C SER A 86 10.09 2.66 -6.14
N PHE A 87 10.76 2.74 -4.98
CA PHE A 87 11.00 1.55 -4.16
C PHE A 87 9.68 0.93 -3.67
N GLY A 88 8.79 1.77 -3.14
CA GLY A 88 7.47 1.30 -2.71
C GLY A 88 6.58 0.90 -3.90
N SER A 89 6.80 1.47 -5.09
CA SER A 89 6.16 1.00 -6.32
C SER A 89 6.60 -0.42 -6.70
N TYR A 90 7.91 -0.71 -6.68
CA TYR A 90 8.42 -2.08 -6.85
C TYR A 90 7.84 -3.04 -5.81
N ALA A 91 7.77 -2.60 -4.55
CA ALA A 91 7.21 -3.39 -3.47
C ALA A 91 5.74 -3.73 -3.72
N SER A 92 4.93 -2.72 -4.07
CA SER A 92 3.50 -2.89 -4.28
C SER A 92 3.19 -3.68 -5.54
N ILE A 93 3.97 -3.57 -6.63
CA ILE A 93 3.85 -4.44 -7.81
C ILE A 93 4.09 -5.91 -7.44
N THR A 94 5.17 -6.18 -6.70
CA THR A 94 5.54 -7.54 -6.28
C THR A 94 4.48 -8.14 -5.35
N PHE A 95 4.04 -7.38 -4.35
CA PHE A 95 2.99 -7.81 -3.44
C PHE A 95 1.66 -8.01 -4.16
N GLY A 96 1.26 -7.08 -5.03
CA GLY A 96 0.02 -7.15 -5.79
C GLY A 96 -0.07 -8.38 -6.69
N ALA A 97 1.05 -8.86 -7.23
CA ALA A 97 1.09 -10.10 -8.00
C ALA A 97 0.96 -11.37 -7.15
N ALA A 98 1.22 -11.28 -5.84
CA ALA A 98 1.15 -12.42 -4.91
C ALA A 98 -0.14 -12.42 -4.07
N SER A 99 -0.77 -11.26 -3.88
CA SER A 99 -1.97 -11.07 -3.05
C SER A 99 -3.24 -11.50 -3.78
N GLU A 100 -4.17 -12.12 -3.03
CA GLU A 100 -5.48 -12.54 -3.55
C GLU A 100 -6.51 -11.40 -3.54
N THR A 101 -6.26 -10.35 -2.75
CA THR A 101 -7.24 -9.28 -2.49
C THR A 101 -6.76 -7.88 -2.87
N TYR A 102 -5.58 -7.77 -3.47
CA TYR A 102 -4.99 -6.50 -3.90
C TYR A 102 -5.85 -5.80 -4.94
N VAL A 103 -5.99 -4.49 -4.79
CA VAL A 103 -6.82 -3.66 -5.69
C VAL A 103 -5.98 -2.83 -6.65
N THR A 104 -5.05 -2.05 -6.13
CA THR A 104 -4.34 -1.04 -6.92
C THR A 104 -3.04 -0.62 -6.26
N LEU A 105 -2.15 -0.12 -7.10
CA LEU A 105 -0.93 0.58 -6.74
C LEU A 105 -1.22 2.08 -6.58
N GLU A 106 -0.74 2.69 -5.51
CA GLU A 106 -0.50 4.14 -5.47
C GLU A 106 0.88 4.43 -6.06
N ASP A 107 0.92 5.21 -7.15
CA ASP A 107 2.09 5.31 -8.02
C ASP A 107 2.87 6.61 -7.82
N GLU A 108 4.16 6.49 -7.51
CA GLU A 108 5.07 7.62 -7.32
C GLU A 108 6.22 7.67 -8.34
N ARG A 109 6.02 7.15 -9.56
CA ARG A 109 7.07 7.06 -10.60
C ARG A 109 7.70 8.40 -10.99
N VAL A 110 7.01 9.51 -10.73
CA VAL A 110 7.46 10.86 -11.10
C VAL A 110 8.59 11.36 -10.20
N ILE A 111 8.78 10.74 -9.03
CA ILE A 111 9.80 11.15 -8.07
C ILE A 111 11.18 10.68 -8.56
N PRO A 112 12.17 11.58 -8.75
CA PRO A 112 13.51 11.19 -9.16
C PRO A 112 14.13 10.18 -8.20
N HIS A 113 14.76 9.15 -8.74
CA HIS A 113 15.41 8.09 -7.97
C HIS A 113 16.66 7.56 -8.67
N TYR A 114 17.46 6.83 -7.90
CA TYR A 114 18.64 6.11 -8.37
C TYR A 114 18.42 4.61 -8.41
N LEU A 115 17.17 4.18 -8.58
CA LEU A 115 16.83 2.77 -8.79
C LEU A 115 16.75 2.50 -10.30
N THR A 116 16.85 1.23 -10.67
CA THR A 116 16.43 0.75 -11.98
C THR A 116 15.05 1.31 -12.33
N GLU A 117 14.81 1.62 -13.61
CA GLU A 117 13.51 2.13 -14.05
C GLU A 117 12.43 1.06 -13.86
N LEU A 118 11.27 1.49 -13.37
CA LEU A 118 10.09 0.63 -13.25
C LEU A 118 9.73 0.03 -14.63
N PRO A 119 9.17 -1.19 -14.66
CA PRO A 119 8.66 -1.77 -15.89
C PRO A 119 7.70 -0.81 -16.62
N GLU A 120 7.55 -0.96 -17.94
CA GLU A 120 6.60 -0.12 -18.68
C GLU A 120 5.17 -0.33 -18.14
N MET A 121 4.46 0.78 -17.88
CA MET A 121 3.03 0.71 -17.60
C MET A 121 2.28 0.69 -18.93
N THR A 122 1.49 -0.36 -19.15
CA THR A 122 0.65 -0.50 -20.34
C THR A 122 -0.81 -0.65 -19.90
N ASN A 123 -1.69 0.21 -20.43
CA ASN A 123 -3.14 0.19 -20.13
C ASN A 123 -3.51 0.29 -18.64
N GLY A 124 -2.68 0.96 -17.83
CA GLY A 124 -2.91 1.12 -16.39
C GLY A 124 -2.25 0.06 -15.52
N ASP A 125 -1.60 -0.94 -16.12
CA ASP A 125 -0.97 -2.04 -15.39
C ASP A 125 0.55 -2.04 -15.59
N TYR A 126 1.27 -2.45 -14.54
CA TYR A 126 2.69 -2.74 -14.63
C TYR A 126 2.93 -4.22 -14.95
N SER A 127 3.92 -4.48 -15.79
CA SER A 127 4.52 -5.82 -15.85
C SER A 127 5.32 -6.11 -14.57
N LEU A 128 5.45 -7.40 -14.23
CA LEU A 128 6.34 -7.81 -13.14
C LEU A 128 7.80 -7.44 -13.45
N PRO A 129 8.58 -6.97 -12.46
CA PRO A 129 10.02 -6.81 -12.60
C PRO A 129 10.70 -8.13 -12.99
N SER A 130 11.67 -8.06 -13.89
CA SER A 130 12.46 -9.22 -14.31
C SER A 130 13.74 -9.36 -13.49
N GLY A 131 14.19 -10.59 -13.27
CA GLY A 131 15.45 -10.88 -12.57
C GLY A 131 15.24 -11.42 -11.14
N PRO A 132 16.33 -11.66 -10.41
CA PRO A 132 16.26 -12.17 -9.04
C PRO A 132 15.78 -11.09 -8.06
N GLY A 133 15.16 -11.52 -6.96
CA GLY A 133 14.70 -10.62 -5.90
C GLY A 133 13.59 -9.69 -6.36
N LEU A 134 13.75 -8.39 -6.13
CA LEU A 134 12.79 -7.36 -6.53
C LEU A 134 12.89 -6.94 -8.00
N GLY A 135 13.85 -7.49 -8.76
CA GLY A 135 14.10 -7.09 -10.14
C GLY A 135 14.54 -5.63 -10.28
N MET A 136 15.20 -5.09 -9.25
CA MET A 136 15.73 -3.72 -9.21
C MET A 136 17.13 -3.71 -8.59
N ASP A 137 17.93 -2.74 -9.03
CA ASP A 137 19.25 -2.42 -8.48
C ASP A 137 19.39 -0.89 -8.32
N ILE A 138 20.44 -0.44 -7.64
CA ILE A 138 20.77 0.97 -7.42
C ILE A 138 21.78 1.41 -8.49
N ASP A 139 21.54 2.54 -9.16
CA ASP A 139 22.54 3.30 -9.88
C ASP A 139 23.52 3.95 -8.88
N GLU A 140 24.52 3.15 -8.47
CA GLU A 140 25.56 3.55 -7.53
C GLU A 140 26.34 4.79 -8.00
N ALA A 141 26.55 4.94 -9.31
CA ALA A 141 27.29 6.08 -9.86
C ALA A 141 26.48 7.37 -9.75
N GLY A 142 25.18 7.31 -10.06
CA GLY A 142 24.25 8.42 -9.85
C GLY A 142 24.02 8.74 -8.38
N TYR A 143 24.02 7.72 -7.52
CA TYR A 143 23.81 7.88 -6.08
C TYR A 143 25.03 8.39 -5.31
N ALA A 144 26.26 8.04 -5.72
CA ALA A 144 27.49 8.34 -4.98
C ALA A 144 27.66 9.81 -4.52
N PRO A 145 27.29 10.86 -5.30
CA PRO A 145 27.34 12.25 -4.85
C PRO A 145 26.41 12.58 -3.67
N HIS A 146 25.39 11.75 -3.43
CA HIS A 146 24.38 11.89 -2.38
C HIS A 146 24.70 11.05 -1.13
N ALA A 147 25.71 10.17 -1.20
CA ALA A 147 26.09 9.28 -0.11
C ALA A 147 26.47 10.00 1.20
N LYS A 148 26.78 11.29 1.16
CA LYS A 148 26.98 12.13 2.36
C LYS A 148 25.76 12.22 3.28
N HIS A 149 24.57 11.88 2.79
CA HIS A 149 23.32 11.82 3.55
C HIS A 149 22.98 10.41 4.03
N GLU A 150 23.81 9.40 3.75
CA GLU A 150 23.63 8.05 4.27
C GLU A 150 23.76 8.03 5.78
N ASN A 151 22.79 7.40 6.44
CA ASN A 151 22.95 6.94 7.81
C ASN A 151 23.66 5.58 7.78
N ARG A 152 24.99 5.60 7.92
CA ARG A 152 25.76 4.36 8.04
C ARG A 152 25.56 3.79 9.43
N MET A 153 24.86 2.67 9.51
CA MET A 153 24.80 1.87 10.74
C MET A 153 26.21 1.35 10.99
N GLY A 154 26.87 1.84 12.04
CA GLY A 154 28.16 1.30 12.48
C GLY A 154 28.00 -0.17 12.82
N VAL A 155 28.83 -1.02 12.23
CA VAL A 155 28.95 -2.44 12.59
C VAL A 155 29.92 -2.59 13.74
#